data_AF-A0A089FXP1-F1
#
_entry.id   AF-A0A089FXP1-F1
#
_cell.length_a   1.000
_cell.length_b   1.000
_cell.length_c   1.000
_cell.angle_alpha   90.00
_cell.angle_beta   90.00
_cell.angle_gamma   90.00
#
_symmetry.space_group_name_H-M   'P 1'
#
loop_
_entity.id
_entity.type
_entity.pdbx_description
1 polymer ?
#
loop_
_entity_poly.entity_id
_entity_poly.type
_entity_poly.pdbx_seq_one_letter_code
_entity_poly.pdbx_strand_id
1 'polypeptide(L)'
;MEDGDLASGSDVKEKQKSDNEQIVVDSRIPTQAEKEQKYKRSIAGWLIRTARVPPHSFMQRMGPLLPFAVSQLEREVLKIHQERKDKAKKFLKCFDGKLTISYDRVAYDDEWEAYDEEWDCSSRDGPVLHKSFVCISVHFVDHNWKVRKWILGYSPIEFVREEKVEVYRFRNVILDYEIEDKVSTILVPSYGGIGHKPFGALRKWIEKRGKNQIDSCLFRIYCCSDLFRLMAGDVFDNMDLLLEDIRVLVGWGKMSSTNWNVTLCSLQEALDMEDKKVFAEDAYYQEQDQPSDEDWIMIRTFCKLAGCIYKVAKELFEGGYSTSNVYFHLLAELKVMLNQELMSADTDYFRCKAKEILERFDMYWNDMFLVLATASVLDPRFKMKYLEFYCSKNQVCDEPSKAETVLDYLHNLYAHYAASGIPPQTKSPGATFDSLSYTSEEEDEEEEDEDDKEEAEEEGDKECVEEEEGGEDKDKEEKKPDAYEDFVLFQEYLKFEESSREFDESEVDSYLKEPVLEWDKDFKALEWWREESQKYPILSRIARDILSIPISRATSYVAYVADKRECPEFVVTMKAKLVNAMMCSKRWSRL
;
A
#
# COMPACT_ATOMS: atom_id res chain seq x y z
N MET A 1 15.15 17.69 94.62
CA MET A 1 16.08 18.69 94.06
C MET A 1 15.92 18.75 92.55
N GLU A 2 14.89 19.37 91.98
CA GLU A 2 13.63 19.93 92.52
C GLU A 2 12.57 19.52 91.46
N ASP A 3 11.40 18.98 91.81
CA ASP A 3 10.20 19.72 92.25
C ASP A 3 9.84 20.87 91.29
N GLY A 4 8.68 20.91 90.60
CA GLY A 4 7.56 19.97 90.60
C GLY A 4 6.35 20.44 89.74
N ASP A 5 5.15 20.05 90.19
CA ASP A 5 3.79 20.50 89.81
C ASP A 5 3.08 20.08 88.50
N LEU A 6 1.77 19.92 88.68
CA LEU A 6 0.72 19.52 87.74
C LEU A 6 -0.44 20.53 87.84
N ALA A 7 -0.96 21.03 86.71
CA ALA A 7 -2.31 21.63 86.57
C ALA A 7 -2.54 21.96 85.08
N SER A 8 -3.35 21.22 84.32
CA SER A 8 -4.83 21.23 84.29
C SER A 8 -5.43 22.48 83.65
N GLY A 9 -6.03 22.31 82.46
CA GLY A 9 -6.73 23.36 81.73
C GLY A 9 -7.23 22.80 80.40
N SER A 10 -8.47 22.32 80.38
CA SER A 10 -9.12 21.83 79.17
C SER A 10 -9.64 22.97 78.33
N ASP A 11 -9.46 22.89 77.01
CA ASP A 11 -10.58 23.23 76.13
C ASP A 11 -10.59 22.33 74.89
N VAL A 12 -11.77 22.04 74.37
CA VAL A 12 -11.98 21.11 73.26
C VAL A 12 -12.68 21.86 72.14
N LYS A 13 -12.05 21.96 70.96
CA LYS A 13 -12.82 22.08 69.71
C LYS A 13 -12.10 21.61 68.45
N GLU A 14 -12.79 20.67 67.80
CA GLU A 14 -12.96 20.48 66.35
C GLU A 14 -11.76 20.11 65.46
N LYS A 15 -12.04 19.21 64.51
CA LYS A 15 -11.10 18.65 63.54
C LYS A 15 -11.04 19.53 62.31
N GLN A 16 -9.88 19.58 61.65
CA GLN A 16 -9.84 19.37 60.20
C GLN A 16 -8.51 18.74 59.78
N LYS A 17 -8.59 17.77 58.86
CA LYS A 17 -7.44 17.23 58.12
C LYS A 17 -7.18 18.14 56.93
N SER A 18 -5.91 18.40 56.62
CA SER A 18 -5.47 18.81 55.29
C SER A 18 -4.37 17.85 54.84
N ASP A 19 -4.76 16.78 54.14
CA ASP A 19 -3.84 15.90 53.42
C ASP A 19 -3.35 16.67 52.18
N ASN A 20 -2.30 17.47 52.34
CA ASN A 20 -1.77 18.34 51.29
C ASN A 20 -0.67 17.63 50.50
N GLU A 21 -1.06 16.79 49.54
CA GLU A 21 -0.10 16.16 48.61
C GLU A 21 0.54 17.23 47.72
N GLN A 22 1.80 17.59 48.04
CA GLN A 22 2.59 18.47 47.19
C GLN A 22 2.86 17.79 45.84
N ILE A 23 2.20 18.27 44.79
CA ILE A 23 2.50 17.92 43.40
C ILE A 23 3.90 18.49 43.07
N VAL A 24 4.93 17.66 43.26
CA VAL A 24 6.32 17.99 42.90
C VAL A 24 6.45 17.94 41.39
N VAL A 25 6.21 19.07 40.73
CA VAL A 25 6.60 19.28 39.34
C VAL A 25 8.14 19.32 39.29
N ASP A 26 8.75 18.21 38.87
CA ASP A 26 10.21 18.06 38.74
C ASP A 26 10.76 18.98 37.63
N SER A 27 10.96 20.24 38.00
CA SER A 27 11.41 21.36 37.16
C SER A 27 12.92 21.31 36.89
N ARG A 28 13.43 20.10 36.65
CA ARG A 28 14.85 19.81 36.47
C ARG A 28 15.35 20.41 35.15
N ILE A 29 16.23 21.41 35.26
CA ILE A 29 16.87 22.01 34.08
C ILE A 29 17.72 20.93 33.38
N PRO A 30 17.43 20.57 32.12
CA PRO A 30 18.16 19.50 31.44
C PRO A 30 19.62 19.90 31.21
N THR A 31 20.52 18.98 31.52
CA THR A 31 21.97 19.15 31.37
C THR A 31 22.36 19.31 29.90
N GLN A 32 23.59 19.81 29.66
CA GLN A 32 24.10 19.97 28.30
C GLN A 32 24.15 18.62 27.54
N ALA A 33 24.47 17.52 28.22
CA ALA A 33 24.48 16.19 27.63
C ALA A 33 23.07 15.69 27.27
N GLU A 34 22.04 15.98 28.08
CA GLU A 34 20.65 15.65 27.77
C GLU A 34 20.12 16.49 26.60
N LYS A 35 20.49 17.78 26.53
CA LYS A 35 20.19 18.66 25.38
C LYS A 35 20.84 18.14 24.10
N GLU A 36 22.12 17.78 24.13
CA GLU A 36 22.84 17.20 22.99
C GLU A 36 22.22 15.86 22.55
N GLN A 37 21.91 14.98 23.51
CA GLN A 37 21.27 13.69 23.25
C GLN A 37 19.87 13.87 22.64
N LYS A 38 19.06 14.82 23.13
CA LYS A 38 17.76 15.18 22.54
C LYS A 38 17.93 15.69 21.11
N TYR A 39 18.86 16.61 20.87
CA TYR A 39 19.11 17.19 19.55
C TYR A 39 19.59 16.15 18.52
N LYS A 40 20.57 15.32 18.89
CA LYS A 40 21.05 14.18 18.08
C LYS A 40 19.94 13.19 17.74
N ARG A 41 19.04 12.91 18.69
CA ARG A 41 17.88 12.02 18.51
C ARG A 41 16.80 12.65 17.61
N SER A 42 16.61 13.97 17.66
CA SER A 42 15.77 14.69 16.69
C SER A 42 16.34 14.61 15.27
N ILE A 43 17.65 14.81 15.09
CA ILE A 43 18.32 14.71 13.77
C ILE A 43 18.25 13.28 13.23
N ALA A 44 18.54 12.26 14.06
CA ALA A 44 18.38 10.85 13.67
C ALA A 44 16.93 10.52 13.30
N GLY A 45 15.96 11.03 14.06
CA GLY A 45 14.52 10.88 13.76
C GLY A 45 14.09 11.57 12.47
N TRP A 46 14.68 12.72 12.14
CA TRP A 46 14.47 13.46 10.88
C TRP A 46 15.08 12.71 9.69
N LEU A 47 16.34 12.24 9.79
CA LEU A 47 17.01 11.46 8.74
C LEU A 47 16.22 10.18 8.39
N ILE A 48 15.67 9.48 9.39
CA ILE A 48 14.79 8.33 9.15
C ILE A 48 13.46 8.75 8.50
N ARG A 49 12.87 9.89 8.90
CA ARG A 49 11.58 10.36 8.33
C ARG A 49 11.73 10.79 6.87
N THR A 50 12.76 11.57 6.55
CA THR A 50 13.02 12.00 5.18
C THR A 50 13.51 10.84 4.33
N ALA A 51 14.50 10.08 4.82
CA ALA A 51 15.24 9.05 4.10
C ALA A 51 15.49 9.49 2.65
N ARG A 52 16.33 10.53 2.53
CA ARG A 52 16.79 11.18 1.29
C ARG A 52 18.31 11.43 1.24
N VAL A 53 19.01 11.39 2.38
CA VAL A 53 20.43 11.79 2.51
C VAL A 53 21.14 10.84 3.49
N PRO A 54 22.39 10.40 3.24
CA PRO A 54 23.15 9.59 4.19
C PRO A 54 23.54 10.37 5.46
N PRO A 55 23.64 9.71 6.63
CA PRO A 55 24.12 10.36 7.85
C PRO A 55 25.54 10.95 7.73
N HIS A 56 26.44 10.38 6.91
CA HIS A 56 27.77 10.97 6.69
C HIS A 56 27.70 12.24 5.84
N SER A 57 26.97 12.23 4.72
CA SER A 57 26.80 13.42 3.87
C SER A 57 26.09 14.57 4.58
N PHE A 58 25.08 14.27 5.41
CA PHE A 58 24.46 15.26 6.28
C PHE A 58 25.50 15.89 7.23
N MET A 59 26.30 15.06 7.90
CA MET A 59 27.34 15.53 8.82
C MET A 59 28.47 16.29 8.11
N GLN A 60 28.82 15.95 6.86
CA GLN A 60 29.77 16.74 6.06
C GLN A 60 29.24 18.14 5.76
N ARG A 61 27.98 18.25 5.31
CA ARG A 61 27.32 19.54 5.01
C ARG A 61 27.13 20.41 6.26
N MET A 62 26.99 19.80 7.44
CA MET A 62 26.78 20.49 8.73
C MET A 62 28.04 20.55 9.62
N GLY A 63 29.22 20.19 9.10
CA GLY A 63 30.42 19.79 9.85
C GLY A 63 30.76 20.56 11.13
N PRO A 64 30.97 21.89 11.09
CA PRO A 64 31.39 22.65 12.27
C PRO A 64 30.25 23.04 13.23
N LEU A 65 28.99 22.77 12.87
CA LEU A 65 27.81 23.21 13.63
C LEU A 65 27.28 22.15 14.62
N LEU A 66 27.74 20.91 14.51
CA LEU A 66 27.20 19.76 15.26
C LEU A 66 28.21 19.23 16.29
N PRO A 67 27.86 19.13 17.59
CA PRO A 67 28.79 18.78 18.67
C PRO A 67 29.11 17.28 18.78
N PHE A 68 28.80 16.46 17.77
CA PHE A 68 28.94 15.00 17.82
C PHE A 68 29.41 14.42 16.47
N ALA A 69 30.07 13.27 16.52
CA ALA A 69 30.59 12.58 15.34
C ALA A 69 29.51 11.75 14.61
N VAL A 70 29.75 11.46 13.32
CA VAL A 70 28.88 10.61 12.47
C VAL A 70 28.54 9.28 13.15
N SER A 71 29.51 8.63 13.80
CA SER A 71 29.31 7.34 14.49
C SER A 71 28.45 7.43 15.76
N GLN A 72 28.22 8.62 16.33
CA GLN A 72 27.21 8.82 17.38
C GLN A 72 25.82 8.96 16.75
N LEU A 73 25.70 9.60 15.59
CA LEU A 73 24.44 9.75 14.85
C LEU A 73 23.97 8.41 14.24
N GLU A 74 24.86 7.62 13.62
CA GLU A 74 24.57 6.26 13.13
C GLU A 74 24.00 5.38 14.24
N ARG A 75 24.56 5.47 15.46
CA ARG A 75 24.10 4.70 16.62
C ARG A 75 22.71 5.12 17.10
N GLU A 76 22.38 6.42 17.09
CA GLU A 76 21.04 6.87 17.46
C GLU A 76 20.00 6.50 16.38
N VAL A 77 20.36 6.51 15.09
CA VAL A 77 19.51 5.99 14.00
C VAL A 77 19.19 4.50 14.22
N LEU A 78 20.21 3.68 14.51
CA LEU A 78 20.03 2.25 14.80
C LEU A 78 19.18 2.02 16.07
N LYS A 79 19.32 2.88 17.09
CA LYS A 79 18.51 2.81 18.32
C LYS A 79 17.04 3.13 18.07
N ILE A 80 16.74 4.23 17.36
CA ILE A 80 15.37 4.60 16.97
C ILE A 80 14.75 3.50 16.09
N HIS A 81 15.54 2.87 15.21
CA HIS A 81 15.07 1.74 14.40
C HIS A 81 14.62 0.56 15.28
N GLN A 82 15.43 0.16 16.27
CA GLN A 82 15.08 -0.95 17.16
C GLN A 82 13.81 -0.63 17.96
N GLU A 83 13.73 0.55 18.58
CA GLU A 83 12.55 1.00 19.34
C GLU A 83 11.26 0.97 18.48
N ARG A 84 11.33 1.44 17.23
CA ARG A 84 10.18 1.40 16.30
C ARG A 84 9.90 -0.01 15.76
N LYS A 85 10.92 -0.85 15.58
CA LYS A 85 10.78 -2.25 15.17
C LYS A 85 10.00 -3.04 16.22
N ASP A 86 10.33 -2.87 17.49
CA ASP A 86 9.64 -3.57 18.59
C ASP A 86 8.17 -3.15 18.69
N LYS A 87 7.85 -1.86 18.47
CA LYS A 87 6.47 -1.38 18.29
C LYS A 87 5.76 -2.04 17.10
N ALA A 88 6.36 -1.97 15.91
CA ALA A 88 5.77 -2.54 14.68
C ALA A 88 5.55 -4.05 14.79
N LYS A 89 6.49 -4.77 15.43
CA LYS A 89 6.39 -6.19 15.75
C LYS A 89 5.25 -6.49 16.72
N LYS A 90 5.10 -5.70 17.80
CA LYS A 90 3.95 -5.82 18.72
C LYS A 90 2.63 -5.60 17.99
N PHE A 91 2.54 -4.59 17.12
CA PHE A 91 1.35 -4.32 16.32
C PHE A 91 0.98 -5.51 15.42
N LEU A 92 1.91 -6.01 14.61
CA LEU A 92 1.63 -7.08 13.64
C LEU A 92 1.25 -8.41 14.31
N LYS A 93 1.84 -8.73 15.48
CA LYS A 93 1.41 -9.87 16.31
C LYS A 93 -0.05 -9.76 16.76
N CYS A 94 -0.45 -8.58 17.19
CA CYS A 94 -1.80 -8.30 17.69
C CYS A 94 -2.82 -7.98 16.59
N PHE A 95 -2.44 -8.01 15.31
CA PHE A 95 -3.33 -7.71 14.20
C PHE A 95 -4.43 -8.79 14.03
N ASP A 96 -5.66 -8.34 13.77
CA ASP A 96 -6.88 -9.17 13.72
C ASP A 96 -7.23 -9.68 12.32
N GLY A 97 -6.44 -9.29 11.32
CA GLY A 97 -6.59 -9.65 9.91
C GLY A 97 -5.40 -10.39 9.33
N LYS A 98 -5.44 -10.55 8.02
CA LYS A 98 -4.39 -11.18 7.21
C LYS A 98 -3.40 -10.16 6.65
N LEU A 99 -2.17 -10.62 6.44
CA LEU A 99 -1.06 -9.83 5.92
C LEU A 99 -0.65 -10.35 4.55
N THR A 100 -0.48 -9.44 3.59
CA THR A 100 0.19 -9.73 2.31
C THR A 100 1.64 -9.28 2.40
N ILE A 101 2.61 -10.10 1.97
CA ILE A 101 4.02 -9.72 1.93
C ILE A 101 4.51 -9.65 0.48
N SER A 102 5.04 -8.50 0.04
CA SER A 102 5.65 -8.35 -1.29
C SER A 102 7.17 -8.40 -1.26
N TYR A 103 7.75 -9.07 -2.24
CA TYR A 103 9.18 -8.99 -2.56
C TYR A 103 9.43 -7.94 -3.65
N ASP A 104 10.43 -7.08 -3.44
CA ASP A 104 10.92 -6.16 -4.45
C ASP A 104 12.44 -6.19 -4.56
N ARG A 105 12.94 -6.08 -5.80
CA ARG A 105 14.35 -6.01 -6.17
C ARG A 105 14.56 -4.66 -6.85
N VAL A 106 15.51 -3.89 -6.32
CA VAL A 106 15.89 -2.59 -6.88
C VAL A 106 17.40 -2.54 -7.05
N ALA A 107 17.87 -1.94 -8.14
CA ALA A 107 19.28 -1.84 -8.51
C ALA A 107 19.76 -0.39 -8.46
N TYR A 108 21.07 -0.18 -8.38
CA TYR A 108 21.69 1.11 -8.70
C TYR A 108 22.49 0.92 -9.98
N ASP A 109 22.13 1.72 -10.98
CA ASP A 109 22.90 2.02 -12.19
C ASP A 109 23.70 0.83 -12.77
N ASP A 110 23.04 0.14 -13.71
CA ASP A 110 23.65 -0.85 -14.60
C ASP A 110 23.89 -0.22 -16.00
N GLU A 111 24.23 1.08 -16.12
CA GLU A 111 24.78 1.61 -17.39
C GLU A 111 26.11 0.90 -17.73
N TRP A 112 25.98 -0.06 -18.64
CA TRP A 112 27.00 -0.80 -19.40
C TRP A 112 27.77 -1.93 -18.67
N GLU A 113 27.65 -3.13 -19.24
CA GLU A 113 28.75 -4.11 -19.27
C GLU A 113 29.88 -3.58 -20.18
N ALA A 114 30.55 -2.52 -19.75
CA ALA A 114 31.81 -2.10 -20.35
C ALA A 114 32.86 -3.19 -20.09
N TYR A 115 33.30 -3.86 -21.16
CA TYR A 115 34.32 -4.90 -21.08
C TYR A 115 35.64 -4.34 -20.51
N ASP A 116 36.15 -5.00 -19.47
CA ASP A 116 37.51 -4.88 -18.93
C ASP A 116 38.03 -3.46 -18.59
N GLU A 117 37.40 -2.74 -17.65
CA GLU A 117 38.10 -1.70 -16.88
C GLU A 117 37.50 -1.49 -15.47
N GLU A 118 38.34 -1.42 -14.42
CA GLU A 118 37.93 -1.22 -13.02
C GLU A 118 37.56 0.25 -12.72
N TRP A 119 36.44 0.74 -13.26
CA TRP A 119 35.90 2.05 -12.88
C TRP A 119 35.30 2.01 -11.47
N ASP A 120 35.98 2.68 -10.53
CA ASP A 120 35.51 2.85 -9.14
C ASP A 120 34.19 3.63 -9.13
N CYS A 121 33.08 2.92 -8.89
CA CYS A 121 31.73 3.47 -8.93
C CYS A 121 31.53 4.42 -7.75
N SER A 122 31.85 5.70 -7.95
CA SER A 122 31.58 6.79 -7.01
C SER A 122 30.22 7.43 -7.28
N SER A 123 29.31 7.36 -6.30
CA SER A 123 28.09 8.18 -6.26
C SER A 123 28.43 9.58 -5.74
N ARG A 124 27.50 10.54 -5.88
CA ARG A 124 27.64 11.92 -5.38
C ARG A 124 27.89 11.99 -3.87
N ASP A 125 27.50 10.97 -3.11
CA ASP A 125 27.66 10.86 -1.67
C ASP A 125 28.85 9.94 -1.25
N GLY A 126 29.66 9.43 -2.19
CA GLY A 126 30.85 8.61 -1.91
C GLY A 126 30.90 7.26 -2.65
N PRO A 127 31.79 6.33 -2.27
CA PRO A 127 31.94 5.04 -2.95
C PRO A 127 30.70 4.16 -2.79
N VAL A 128 30.27 3.52 -3.88
CA VAL A 128 29.15 2.56 -3.88
C VAL A 128 29.53 1.29 -3.12
N LEU A 129 28.87 1.06 -1.99
CA LEU A 129 29.04 -0.17 -1.19
C LEU A 129 28.14 -1.31 -1.69
N HIS A 130 27.01 -0.98 -2.31
CA HIS A 130 25.96 -1.93 -2.70
C HIS A 130 25.25 -1.49 -4.00
N LYS A 131 25.37 -2.28 -5.09
CA LYS A 131 24.68 -2.02 -6.38
C LYS A 131 23.24 -2.59 -6.48
N SER A 132 22.77 -3.35 -5.50
CA SER A 132 21.45 -4.01 -5.58
C SER A 132 20.88 -4.39 -4.21
N PHE A 133 19.56 -4.26 -4.06
CA PHE A 133 18.85 -4.48 -2.80
C PHE A 133 17.54 -5.26 -2.98
N VAL A 134 17.19 -6.00 -1.93
CA VAL A 134 15.86 -6.57 -1.72
C VAL A 134 15.12 -5.74 -0.68
N CYS A 135 13.92 -5.30 -1.03
CA CYS A 135 12.93 -4.69 -0.14
C CYS A 135 11.79 -5.70 0.09
N ILE A 136 11.55 -6.08 1.35
CA ILE A 136 10.36 -6.84 1.74
C ILE A 136 9.40 -5.89 2.45
N SER A 137 8.20 -5.76 1.91
CA SER A 137 7.12 -4.95 2.49
C SER A 137 5.94 -5.82 2.91
N VAL A 138 5.29 -5.46 4.01
CA VAL A 138 3.98 -5.98 4.40
C VAL A 138 2.90 -4.97 4.05
N HIS A 139 1.75 -5.49 3.61
CA HIS A 139 0.56 -4.76 3.19
C HIS A 139 -0.66 -5.30 3.92
N PHE A 140 -1.49 -4.39 4.40
CA PHE A 140 -2.72 -4.66 5.15
C PHE A 140 -3.57 -3.37 5.20
N VAL A 141 -4.82 -3.48 5.64
CA VAL A 141 -5.66 -2.33 6.00
C VAL A 141 -5.73 -2.20 7.52
N ASP A 142 -5.55 -0.99 8.05
CA ASP A 142 -5.60 -0.75 9.50
C ASP A 142 -7.03 -0.56 10.05
N HIS A 143 -7.16 -0.36 11.37
CA HIS A 143 -8.43 -0.13 12.04
C HIS A 143 -9.16 1.15 11.58
N ASN A 144 -8.48 2.08 10.91
CA ASN A 144 -9.07 3.27 10.31
C ASN A 144 -9.49 3.05 8.85
N TRP A 145 -9.46 1.79 8.39
CA TRP A 145 -9.73 1.35 7.02
C TRP A 145 -8.76 1.95 5.98
N LYS A 146 -7.56 2.36 6.39
CA LYS A 146 -6.53 2.89 5.49
C LYS A 146 -5.51 1.82 5.12
N VAL A 147 -5.24 1.67 3.82
CA VAL A 147 -4.22 0.75 3.29
C VAL A 147 -2.83 1.18 3.77
N ARG A 148 -2.05 0.24 4.32
CA ARG A 148 -0.71 0.46 4.86
C ARG A 148 0.31 -0.44 4.16
N LYS A 149 1.36 0.17 3.60
CA LYS A 149 2.59 -0.49 3.13
C LYS A 149 3.75 -0.13 4.08
N TRP A 150 4.28 -1.12 4.80
CA TRP A 150 5.44 -0.99 5.70
C TRP A 150 6.60 -1.86 5.21
N ILE A 151 7.81 -1.30 5.11
CA ILE A 151 9.01 -2.06 4.76
C ILE A 151 9.51 -2.79 6.02
N LEU A 152 9.50 -4.12 6.01
CA LEU A 152 9.94 -4.96 7.15
C LEU A 152 11.43 -5.31 7.09
N GLY A 153 12.01 -5.34 5.88
CA GLY A 153 13.44 -5.51 5.66
C GLY A 153 13.88 -4.84 4.37
N TYR A 154 15.05 -4.21 4.38
CA TYR A 154 15.70 -3.63 3.20
C TYR A 154 17.20 -3.95 3.27
N SER A 155 17.67 -4.82 2.38
CA SER A 155 18.99 -5.47 2.52
C SER A 155 19.66 -5.71 1.18
N PRO A 156 20.99 -5.56 1.06
CA PRO A 156 21.69 -5.76 -0.20
C PRO A 156 21.65 -7.22 -0.69
N ILE A 157 21.82 -7.38 -2.00
CA ILE A 157 22.02 -8.66 -2.67
C ILE A 157 23.52 -8.94 -2.73
N GLU A 158 23.99 -9.76 -1.80
CA GLU A 158 25.29 -10.45 -1.91
C GLU A 158 25.12 -11.60 -2.92
N PHE A 159 26.05 -11.75 -3.88
CA PHE A 159 25.93 -12.63 -5.05
C PHE A 159 25.71 -14.11 -4.69
N VAL A 160 24.45 -14.56 -4.67
CA VAL A 160 24.04 -15.95 -4.41
C VAL A 160 22.83 -16.32 -5.29
N ARG A 161 22.82 -17.55 -5.82
CA ARG A 161 21.82 -18.07 -6.78
C ARG A 161 20.37 -17.78 -6.36
N GLU A 162 19.65 -17.08 -7.23
CA GLU A 162 18.51 -16.23 -6.87
C GLU A 162 17.29 -16.97 -6.29
N GLU A 163 16.88 -18.11 -6.87
CA GLU A 163 15.66 -18.86 -6.48
C GLU A 163 15.59 -19.24 -4.99
N LYS A 164 16.74 -19.45 -4.34
CA LYS A 164 16.79 -19.79 -2.91
C LYS A 164 16.76 -18.55 -2.02
N VAL A 165 17.10 -17.38 -2.56
CA VAL A 165 17.20 -16.13 -1.81
C VAL A 165 15.81 -15.60 -1.48
N GLU A 166 14.86 -15.58 -2.41
CA GLU A 166 13.49 -15.06 -2.17
C GLU A 166 12.84 -15.74 -0.96
N VAL A 167 12.67 -17.07 -1.03
CA VAL A 167 12.04 -17.87 0.05
C VAL A 167 12.82 -17.81 1.36
N TYR A 168 14.14 -17.65 1.32
CA TYR A 168 14.96 -17.43 2.52
C TYR A 168 14.69 -16.05 3.16
N ARG A 169 14.65 -14.98 2.37
CA ARG A 169 14.37 -13.62 2.84
C ARG A 169 12.94 -13.52 3.41
N PHE A 170 11.94 -14.14 2.75
CA PHE A 170 10.58 -14.27 3.30
C PHE A 170 10.56 -14.97 4.66
N ARG A 171 11.19 -16.16 4.78
CA ARG A 171 11.26 -16.89 6.06
C ARG A 171 11.92 -16.07 7.16
N ASN A 172 13.03 -15.38 6.86
CA ASN A 172 13.70 -14.53 7.83
C ASN A 172 12.78 -13.42 8.35
N VAL A 173 12.10 -12.67 7.47
CA VAL A 173 11.18 -11.60 7.89
C VAL A 173 10.00 -12.17 8.68
N ILE A 174 9.40 -13.26 8.24
CA ILE A 174 8.26 -13.89 8.94
C ILE A 174 8.66 -14.32 10.37
N LEU A 175 9.86 -14.91 10.55
CA LEU A 175 10.39 -15.30 11.87
C LEU A 175 10.80 -14.09 12.73
N ASP A 176 11.41 -13.06 12.11
CA ASP A 176 11.91 -11.87 12.80
C ASP A 176 10.76 -11.03 13.37
N TYR A 177 9.60 -11.04 12.73
CA TYR A 177 8.38 -10.40 13.23
C TYR A 177 7.44 -11.36 13.98
N GLU A 178 7.62 -12.68 13.87
CA GLU A 178 6.75 -13.74 14.43
C GLU A 178 5.29 -13.55 14.00
N ILE A 179 5.06 -13.64 12.68
CA ILE A 179 3.77 -13.39 12.01
C ILE A 179 3.26 -14.60 11.21
N GLU A 180 3.72 -15.83 11.54
CA GLU A 180 3.34 -17.06 10.82
C GLU A 180 1.82 -17.32 10.74
N ASP A 181 1.02 -16.85 11.70
CA ASP A 181 -0.44 -17.02 11.69
C ASP A 181 -1.18 -15.98 10.81
N LYS A 182 -0.54 -14.84 10.53
CA LYS A 182 -1.15 -13.70 9.84
C LYS A 182 -1.00 -13.74 8.32
N VAL A 183 0.09 -14.29 7.80
CA VAL A 183 0.39 -14.25 6.36
C VAL A 183 -0.60 -15.10 5.56
N SER A 184 -1.39 -14.47 4.70
CA SER A 184 -2.24 -15.17 3.72
C SER A 184 -1.59 -15.25 2.34
N THR A 185 -0.95 -14.16 1.92
CA THR A 185 -0.62 -13.90 0.51
C THR A 185 0.81 -13.42 0.37
N ILE A 186 1.48 -13.83 -0.71
CA ILE A 186 2.81 -13.37 -1.08
C ILE A 186 2.78 -12.84 -2.51
N LEU A 187 3.21 -11.58 -2.69
CA LEU A 187 3.36 -10.93 -3.98
C LEU A 187 4.81 -11.05 -4.46
N VAL A 188 5.01 -11.77 -5.57
CA VAL A 188 6.30 -11.96 -6.24
C VAL A 188 6.37 -11.15 -7.54
N PRO A 189 7.57 -10.94 -8.11
CA PRO A 189 7.71 -10.37 -9.44
C PRO A 189 7.12 -11.31 -10.51
N SER A 190 6.62 -10.73 -11.60
CA SER A 190 6.29 -11.50 -12.80
C SER A 190 7.57 -11.72 -13.61
N TYR A 191 8.00 -12.97 -13.74
CA TYR A 191 9.12 -13.39 -14.58
C TYR A 191 8.59 -14.11 -15.83
N GLY A 192 9.25 -13.94 -16.99
CA GLY A 192 8.80 -14.43 -18.31
C GLY A 192 8.71 -15.96 -18.51
N GLY A 193 8.75 -16.73 -17.42
CA GLY A 193 8.51 -18.17 -17.40
C GLY A 193 7.81 -18.55 -16.10
N ILE A 194 6.48 -18.43 -16.05
CA ILE A 194 5.69 -18.69 -14.84
C ILE A 194 5.72 -20.19 -14.51
N GLY A 195 6.66 -20.63 -13.65
CA GLY A 195 6.82 -22.08 -13.44
C GLY A 195 7.78 -22.60 -12.37
N HIS A 196 8.33 -21.76 -11.46
CA HIS A 196 9.23 -22.28 -10.42
C HIS A 196 8.52 -22.69 -9.12
N LYS A 197 9.03 -23.77 -8.50
CA LYS A 197 8.36 -24.57 -7.47
C LYS A 197 8.64 -24.23 -5.97
N PRO A 198 9.45 -23.23 -5.55
CA PRO A 198 9.88 -23.16 -4.15
C PRO A 198 8.79 -22.68 -3.17
N PHE A 199 7.77 -21.94 -3.64
CA PHE A 199 6.73 -21.36 -2.79
C PHE A 199 5.77 -22.39 -2.16
N GLY A 200 5.52 -23.54 -2.80
CA GLY A 200 4.72 -24.61 -2.19
C GLY A 200 5.35 -25.19 -0.91
N ALA A 201 6.69 -25.17 -0.81
CA ALA A 201 7.43 -25.54 0.39
C ALA A 201 7.58 -24.37 1.40
N LEU A 202 7.27 -23.14 1.00
CA LEU A 202 7.09 -22.02 1.91
C LEU A 202 5.70 -22.07 2.55
N ARG A 203 4.63 -22.22 1.77
CA ARG A 203 3.24 -22.29 2.27
C ARG A 203 3.09 -23.34 3.37
N LYS A 204 3.50 -24.59 3.09
CA LYS A 204 3.46 -25.72 4.05
C LYS A 204 4.32 -25.51 5.30
N TRP A 205 5.31 -24.64 5.23
CA TRP A 205 6.14 -24.26 6.39
C TRP A 205 5.48 -23.15 7.23
N ILE A 206 4.73 -22.23 6.61
CA ILE A 206 3.91 -21.22 7.30
C ILE A 206 2.69 -21.90 7.94
N GLU A 207 1.89 -22.67 7.18
CA GLU A 207 0.72 -23.44 7.65
C GLU A 207 1.04 -24.22 8.95
N LYS A 208 2.15 -24.98 8.94
CA LYS A 208 2.58 -25.80 10.08
C LYS A 208 3.00 -24.99 11.32
N ARG A 209 3.37 -23.72 11.16
CA ARG A 209 3.84 -22.84 12.25
C ARG A 209 2.70 -21.96 12.79
N GLY A 210 2.02 -21.25 11.91
CA GLY A 210 0.87 -20.40 12.24
C GLY A 210 -0.38 -21.17 12.63
N LYS A 211 -0.42 -22.49 12.36
CA LYS A 211 -1.57 -23.39 12.55
C LYS A 211 -2.82 -23.02 11.75
N ASN A 212 -2.70 -22.07 10.83
CA ASN A 212 -3.77 -21.62 9.95
C ASN A 212 -3.63 -22.29 8.58
N GLN A 213 -4.74 -22.75 8.02
CA GLN A 213 -4.80 -23.18 6.63
C GLN A 213 -4.66 -21.96 5.72
N ILE A 214 -3.87 -22.10 4.66
CA ILE A 214 -3.62 -21.04 3.68
C ILE A 214 -4.06 -21.58 2.32
N ASP A 215 -4.92 -20.84 1.64
CA ASP A 215 -5.40 -21.20 0.31
C ASP A 215 -4.23 -21.33 -0.68
N SER A 216 -4.27 -22.35 -1.54
CA SER A 216 -3.17 -22.62 -2.46
C SER A 216 -3.04 -21.63 -3.60
N CYS A 217 -4.15 -21.05 -4.03
CA CYS A 217 -4.27 -20.21 -5.22
C CYS A 217 -4.02 -18.74 -4.84
N LEU A 218 -4.52 -18.30 -3.69
CA LEU A 218 -4.26 -16.96 -3.16
C LEU A 218 -2.91 -16.80 -2.45
N PHE A 219 -2.19 -17.89 -2.12
CA PHE A 219 -0.90 -17.77 -1.44
C PHE A 219 0.20 -17.06 -2.26
N ARG A 220 0.22 -17.22 -3.58
CA ARG A 220 1.24 -16.61 -4.45
C ARG A 220 0.55 -15.88 -5.59
N ILE A 221 0.69 -14.56 -5.58
CA ILE A 221 0.22 -13.67 -6.63
C ILE A 221 1.41 -12.97 -7.31
N TYR A 222 1.19 -12.50 -8.52
CA TYR A 222 2.20 -11.83 -9.35
C TYR A 222 1.86 -10.35 -9.54
N CYS A 223 2.81 -9.59 -10.06
CA CYS A 223 2.74 -8.15 -10.10
C CYS A 223 2.24 -7.64 -11.45
N CYS A 224 1.16 -6.85 -11.43
CA CYS A 224 0.54 -6.29 -12.63
C CYS A 224 1.48 -5.33 -13.39
N SER A 225 2.20 -4.42 -12.73
CA SER A 225 3.20 -3.58 -13.43
C SER A 225 4.24 -4.42 -14.18
N ASP A 226 4.58 -5.60 -13.63
CA ASP A 226 5.58 -6.47 -14.24
C ASP A 226 5.00 -7.26 -15.43
N LEU A 227 3.69 -7.56 -15.44
CA LEU A 227 2.99 -8.07 -16.64
C LEU A 227 3.03 -7.01 -17.75
N PHE A 228 2.67 -5.77 -17.44
CA PHE A 228 2.58 -4.68 -18.42
C PHE A 228 3.95 -4.37 -19.02
N ARG A 229 4.96 -4.27 -18.16
CA ARG A 229 6.38 -4.18 -18.53
C ARG A 229 6.82 -5.34 -19.44
N LEU A 230 6.45 -6.58 -19.09
CA LEU A 230 6.81 -7.76 -19.88
C LEU A 230 6.11 -7.79 -21.26
N MET A 231 4.82 -7.44 -21.34
CA MET A 231 4.10 -7.38 -22.63
C MET A 231 4.59 -6.24 -23.51
N ALA A 232 4.92 -5.07 -22.94
CA ALA A 232 5.57 -4.00 -23.70
C ALA A 232 6.96 -4.43 -24.20
N GLY A 233 7.71 -5.16 -23.37
CA GLY A 233 8.99 -5.78 -23.75
C GLY A 233 8.87 -6.75 -24.92
N ASP A 234 7.88 -7.66 -24.90
CA ASP A 234 7.65 -8.60 -26.02
C ASP A 234 7.47 -7.89 -27.35
N VAL A 235 6.73 -6.78 -27.38
CA VAL A 235 6.55 -6.04 -28.65
C VAL A 235 7.79 -5.24 -29.01
N PHE A 236 8.64 -4.87 -28.05
CA PHE A 236 9.94 -4.21 -28.29
C PHE A 236 11.07 -5.15 -28.73
N ASP A 237 10.99 -6.46 -28.48
CA ASP A 237 12.08 -7.39 -28.76
C ASP A 237 12.63 -7.22 -30.20
N ASN A 238 13.94 -6.94 -30.29
CA ASN A 238 14.73 -6.67 -31.50
C ASN A 238 14.62 -5.25 -32.10
N MET A 239 13.97 -4.27 -31.45
CA MET A 239 13.88 -2.88 -31.95
C MET A 239 15.04 -1.96 -31.51
N ASP A 240 16.03 -2.45 -30.75
CA ASP A 240 17.04 -1.60 -30.09
C ASP A 240 17.85 -0.71 -31.04
N LEU A 241 18.26 -1.25 -32.21
CA LEU A 241 18.99 -0.48 -33.23
C LEU A 241 18.07 0.54 -33.92
N LEU A 242 16.86 0.10 -34.28
CA LEU A 242 15.84 0.92 -34.93
C LEU A 242 15.43 2.12 -34.04
N LEU A 243 15.38 1.94 -32.72
CA LEU A 243 15.14 3.04 -31.78
C LEU A 243 16.23 4.11 -31.85
N GLU A 244 17.51 3.72 -31.95
CA GLU A 244 18.61 4.69 -32.08
C GLU A 244 18.53 5.45 -33.42
N ASP A 245 18.19 4.77 -34.51
CA ASP A 245 18.07 5.36 -35.85
C ASP A 245 16.90 6.37 -35.93
N ILE A 246 15.69 6.02 -35.48
CA ILE A 246 14.55 6.95 -35.45
C ILE A 246 14.84 8.15 -34.54
N ARG A 247 15.47 7.91 -33.38
CA ARG A 247 15.84 8.96 -32.42
C ARG A 247 16.85 9.95 -33.00
N VAL A 248 17.73 9.51 -33.90
CA VAL A 248 18.61 10.40 -34.69
C VAL A 248 17.80 11.13 -35.77
N LEU A 249 16.96 10.42 -36.53
CA LEU A 249 16.14 11.00 -37.61
C LEU A 249 15.20 12.11 -37.12
N VAL A 250 14.49 11.89 -36.02
CA VAL A 250 13.51 12.84 -35.45
C VAL A 250 14.15 13.82 -34.45
N GLY A 251 15.37 13.52 -33.97
CA GLY A 251 16.15 14.44 -33.13
C GLY A 251 15.76 14.49 -31.65
N TRP A 252 15.13 13.45 -31.10
CA TRP A 252 14.66 13.40 -29.71
C TRP A 252 15.76 13.48 -28.62
N GLY A 253 17.04 13.40 -29.00
CA GLY A 253 18.18 13.33 -28.06
C GLY A 253 18.31 11.94 -27.39
N LYS A 254 19.35 11.72 -26.57
CA LYS A 254 19.49 10.43 -25.85
C LYS A 254 18.28 10.23 -24.93
N MET A 255 17.58 9.12 -25.11
CA MET A 255 16.53 8.71 -24.17
C MET A 255 17.14 8.47 -22.79
N SER A 256 16.80 9.33 -21.83
CA SER A 256 17.27 9.29 -20.45
C SER A 256 16.36 8.45 -19.53
N SER A 257 15.35 7.80 -20.09
CA SER A 257 14.34 7.03 -19.39
C SER A 257 14.19 5.66 -20.03
N THR A 258 14.29 4.61 -19.22
CA THR A 258 13.96 3.24 -19.61
C THR A 258 12.45 2.97 -19.55
N ASN A 259 11.59 4.00 -19.53
CA ASN A 259 10.15 3.81 -19.43
C ASN A 259 9.50 3.53 -20.79
N TRP A 260 8.85 2.38 -20.94
CA TRP A 260 8.22 1.96 -22.20
C TRP A 260 7.08 2.89 -22.66
N ASN A 261 6.44 3.64 -21.75
CA ASN A 261 5.42 4.63 -22.11
C ASN A 261 6.03 5.93 -22.70
N VAL A 262 7.26 6.27 -22.36
CA VAL A 262 7.98 7.40 -22.98
C VAL A 262 8.35 7.03 -24.41
N THR A 263 8.91 5.85 -24.61
CA THR A 263 9.23 5.32 -25.95
C THR A 263 7.99 5.17 -26.83
N LEU A 264 6.84 4.80 -26.26
CA LEU A 264 5.55 4.82 -26.96
C LEU A 264 5.14 6.22 -27.41
N CYS A 265 5.24 7.24 -26.55
CA CYS A 265 4.92 8.62 -26.96
C CYS A 265 5.82 9.09 -28.11
N SER A 266 7.14 8.88 -28.00
CA SER A 266 8.09 9.23 -29.07
C SER A 266 7.79 8.47 -30.37
N LEU A 267 7.68 7.14 -30.34
CA LEU A 267 7.37 6.38 -31.56
C LEU A 267 6.02 6.77 -32.18
N GLN A 268 5.04 7.18 -31.38
CA GLN A 268 3.77 7.70 -31.89
C GLN A 268 3.96 9.05 -32.62
N GLU A 269 4.84 9.94 -32.15
CA GLU A 269 5.22 11.19 -32.86
C GLU A 269 5.91 10.90 -34.21
N ALA A 270 6.78 9.87 -34.29
CA ALA A 270 7.42 9.48 -35.55
C ALA A 270 6.40 8.95 -36.58
N LEU A 271 5.45 8.11 -36.16
CA LEU A 271 4.34 7.69 -37.02
C LEU A 271 3.49 8.88 -37.48
N ASP A 272 3.24 9.83 -36.57
CA ASP A 272 2.54 11.07 -36.89
C ASP A 272 3.30 11.94 -37.91
N MET A 273 4.62 11.81 -38.04
CA MET A 273 5.43 12.46 -39.08
C MET A 273 5.47 11.65 -40.38
N GLU A 274 5.50 10.31 -40.29
CA GLU A 274 5.46 9.38 -41.43
C GLU A 274 4.13 9.49 -42.19
N ASP A 275 2.99 9.43 -41.47
CA ASP A 275 1.64 9.56 -42.04
C ASP A 275 1.41 10.97 -42.65
N LYS A 276 2.09 12.00 -42.13
CA LYS A 276 2.13 13.36 -42.69
C LYS A 276 3.20 13.53 -43.79
N LYS A 277 3.93 12.47 -44.15
CA LYS A 277 4.97 12.40 -45.19
C LYS A 277 6.15 13.34 -45.00
N VAL A 278 6.40 13.80 -43.78
CA VAL A 278 7.44 14.80 -43.49
C VAL A 278 8.82 14.32 -43.95
N PHE A 279 9.16 13.05 -43.72
CA PHE A 279 10.42 12.45 -44.16
C PHE A 279 10.57 12.32 -45.69
N ALA A 280 9.45 12.28 -46.42
CA ALA A 280 9.43 12.14 -47.87
C ALA A 280 9.32 13.49 -48.60
N GLU A 281 8.87 14.56 -47.95
CA GLU A 281 8.64 15.87 -48.56
C GLU A 281 9.68 16.94 -48.16
N ASP A 282 10.34 16.83 -47.00
CA ASP A 282 11.41 17.74 -46.60
C ASP A 282 12.80 17.29 -47.11
N ALA A 283 13.54 18.22 -47.72
CA ALA A 283 14.88 17.96 -48.24
C ALA A 283 15.90 17.57 -47.15
N TYR A 284 15.74 18.03 -45.91
CA TYR A 284 16.65 17.65 -44.81
C TYR A 284 16.57 16.16 -44.47
N TYR A 285 15.35 15.61 -44.40
CA TYR A 285 15.13 14.19 -44.09
C TYR A 285 15.42 13.29 -45.30
N GLN A 286 15.25 13.78 -46.53
CA GLN A 286 15.66 13.07 -47.76
C GLN A 286 17.19 12.83 -47.85
N GLU A 287 18.01 13.62 -47.15
CA GLU A 287 19.46 13.44 -47.07
C GLU A 287 19.92 12.53 -45.91
N GLN A 288 18.99 12.03 -45.07
CA GLN A 288 19.29 11.06 -44.01
C GLN A 288 18.97 9.62 -44.45
N ASP A 289 19.61 8.64 -43.80
CA ASP A 289 19.15 7.25 -43.87
C ASP A 289 17.77 7.13 -43.20
N GLN A 290 16.80 6.50 -43.88
CA GLN A 290 15.42 6.37 -43.42
C GLN A 290 15.08 4.91 -43.11
N PRO A 291 14.26 4.62 -42.07
CA PRO A 291 13.78 3.27 -41.78
C PRO A 291 13.02 2.67 -42.97
N SER A 292 13.14 1.35 -43.15
CA SER A 292 12.50 0.60 -44.25
C SER A 292 11.01 0.37 -44.01
N ASP A 293 10.29 -0.10 -45.05
CA ASP A 293 8.89 -0.52 -44.92
C ASP A 293 8.69 -1.59 -43.82
N GLU A 294 9.67 -2.47 -43.60
CA GLU A 294 9.63 -3.49 -42.54
C GLU A 294 9.81 -2.85 -41.15
N ASP A 295 10.63 -1.81 -41.04
CA ASP A 295 10.81 -1.04 -39.81
C ASP A 295 9.56 -0.22 -39.45
N TRP A 296 8.91 0.43 -40.43
CA TRP A 296 7.64 1.11 -40.19
C TRP A 296 6.51 0.13 -39.82
N ILE A 297 6.51 -1.11 -40.35
CA ILE A 297 5.62 -2.18 -39.87
C ILE A 297 5.92 -2.54 -38.40
N MET A 298 7.20 -2.60 -38.01
CA MET A 298 7.62 -2.84 -36.63
C MET A 298 7.15 -1.71 -35.68
N ILE A 299 7.40 -0.45 -36.03
CA ILE A 299 6.97 0.72 -35.23
C ILE A 299 5.44 0.79 -35.12
N ARG A 300 4.71 0.62 -36.23
CA ARG A 300 3.23 0.62 -36.24
C ARG A 300 2.65 -0.54 -35.43
N THR A 301 3.33 -1.69 -35.40
CA THR A 301 2.97 -2.82 -34.53
C THR A 301 3.16 -2.46 -33.06
N PHE A 302 4.30 -1.86 -32.71
CA PHE A 302 4.55 -1.41 -31.35
C PHE A 302 3.50 -0.41 -30.87
N CYS A 303 3.30 0.70 -31.58
CA CYS A 303 2.43 1.78 -31.12
C CYS A 303 0.97 1.34 -30.95
N LYS A 304 0.43 0.48 -31.82
CA LYS A 304 -0.92 -0.10 -31.68
C LYS A 304 -1.03 -0.96 -30.41
N LEU A 305 -0.15 -1.96 -30.25
CA LEU A 305 -0.25 -2.95 -29.16
C LEU A 305 0.13 -2.35 -27.80
N ALA A 306 1.23 -1.59 -27.73
CA ALA A 306 1.63 -0.87 -26.52
C ALA A 306 0.68 0.30 -26.19
N GLY A 307 0.02 0.91 -27.19
CA GLY A 307 -1.06 1.87 -26.98
C GLY A 307 -2.26 1.27 -26.24
N CYS A 308 -2.65 0.04 -26.61
CA CYS A 308 -3.68 -0.71 -25.90
C CYS A 308 -3.29 -1.00 -24.45
N ILE A 309 -2.05 -1.44 -24.23
CA ILE A 309 -1.48 -1.69 -22.90
C ILE A 309 -1.43 -0.38 -22.08
N TYR A 310 -0.95 0.72 -22.66
CA TYR A 310 -0.82 2.01 -21.99
C TYR A 310 -2.15 2.61 -21.54
N LYS A 311 -3.19 2.53 -22.38
CA LYS A 311 -4.54 3.02 -22.04
C LYS A 311 -5.05 2.43 -20.72
N VAL A 312 -4.84 1.12 -20.51
CA VAL A 312 -5.25 0.43 -19.28
C VAL A 312 -4.24 0.60 -18.14
N ALA A 313 -2.95 0.71 -18.47
CA ALA A 313 -1.89 0.99 -17.50
C ALA A 313 -2.11 2.31 -16.77
N LYS A 314 -2.53 3.34 -17.53
CA LYS A 314 -2.79 4.68 -17.01
C LYS A 314 -3.87 4.67 -15.93
N GLU A 315 -5.02 4.09 -16.21
CA GLU A 315 -6.09 3.94 -15.21
C GLU A 315 -5.60 3.17 -13.97
N LEU A 316 -4.91 2.03 -14.16
CA LEU A 316 -4.45 1.20 -13.05
C LEU A 316 -3.34 1.81 -12.18
N PHE A 317 -2.44 2.62 -12.76
CA PHE A 317 -1.23 3.09 -12.09
C PHE A 317 -1.23 4.59 -11.78
N GLU A 318 -2.03 5.40 -12.47
CA GLU A 318 -2.19 6.85 -12.22
C GLU A 318 -3.55 7.20 -11.60
N GLY A 319 -4.59 6.38 -11.78
CA GLY A 319 -5.96 6.60 -11.27
C GLY A 319 -6.14 6.55 -9.74
N GLY A 320 -5.06 6.66 -8.94
CA GLY A 320 -5.11 6.75 -7.48
C GLY A 320 -5.57 5.49 -6.71
N TYR A 321 -5.94 4.42 -7.41
CA TYR A 321 -6.54 3.23 -6.80
C TYR A 321 -5.63 2.55 -5.76
N SER A 322 -6.20 2.25 -4.59
CA SER A 322 -5.48 1.63 -3.47
C SER A 322 -5.90 0.18 -3.17
N THR A 323 -6.85 -0.36 -3.95
CA THR A 323 -7.55 -1.64 -3.69
C THR A 323 -7.60 -2.55 -4.92
N SER A 324 -7.73 -3.86 -4.70
CA SER A 324 -7.63 -4.88 -5.76
C SER A 324 -8.85 -4.99 -6.70
N ASN A 325 -10.03 -4.54 -6.29
CA ASN A 325 -11.30 -4.67 -7.02
C ASN A 325 -11.28 -4.10 -8.45
N VAL A 326 -10.50 -3.03 -8.70
CA VAL A 326 -10.47 -2.37 -10.02
C VAL A 326 -9.76 -3.21 -11.10
N TYR A 327 -8.87 -4.12 -10.70
CA TYR A 327 -7.99 -4.79 -11.64
C TYR A 327 -8.73 -5.80 -12.54
N PHE A 328 -9.78 -6.47 -12.06
CA PHE A 328 -10.46 -7.52 -12.85
C PHE A 328 -11.09 -6.96 -14.13
N HIS A 329 -11.88 -5.89 -14.03
CA HIS A 329 -12.60 -5.33 -15.19
C HIS A 329 -11.68 -4.57 -16.14
N LEU A 330 -10.66 -3.86 -15.63
CA LEU A 330 -9.67 -3.17 -16.45
C LEU A 330 -8.77 -4.15 -17.23
N LEU A 331 -8.37 -5.26 -16.61
CA LEU A 331 -7.63 -6.33 -17.31
C LEU A 331 -8.51 -7.11 -18.30
N ALA A 332 -9.79 -7.33 -17.97
CA ALA A 332 -10.77 -7.89 -18.91
C ALA A 332 -10.90 -7.02 -20.17
N GLU A 333 -11.01 -5.70 -20.01
CA GLU A 333 -11.05 -4.74 -21.12
C GLU A 333 -9.75 -4.77 -21.94
N LEU A 334 -8.57 -4.86 -21.30
CA LEU A 334 -7.31 -5.03 -22.02
C LEU A 334 -7.31 -6.30 -22.89
N LYS A 335 -7.80 -7.43 -22.37
CA LYS A 335 -7.92 -8.66 -23.17
C LYS A 335 -8.88 -8.47 -24.35
N VAL A 336 -10.00 -7.78 -24.16
CA VAL A 336 -10.94 -7.47 -25.25
C VAL A 336 -10.28 -6.61 -26.32
N MET A 337 -9.59 -5.53 -25.94
CA MET A 337 -8.86 -4.65 -26.87
C MET A 337 -7.78 -5.40 -27.66
N LEU A 338 -6.92 -6.18 -26.98
CA LEU A 338 -5.85 -6.94 -27.66
C LEU A 338 -6.41 -8.03 -28.60
N ASN A 339 -7.57 -8.62 -28.29
CA ASN A 339 -8.23 -9.54 -29.22
C ASN A 339 -8.88 -8.83 -30.42
N GLN A 340 -9.38 -7.60 -30.26
CA GLN A 340 -9.86 -6.79 -31.39
C GLN A 340 -8.71 -6.47 -32.36
N GLU A 341 -7.55 -6.07 -31.84
CA GLU A 341 -6.34 -5.85 -32.65
C GLU A 341 -5.83 -7.13 -33.31
N LEU A 342 -5.81 -8.28 -32.61
CA LEU A 342 -5.44 -9.56 -33.22
C LEU A 342 -6.37 -9.95 -34.39
N MET A 343 -7.66 -9.57 -34.32
CA MET A 343 -8.65 -9.84 -35.37
C MET A 343 -8.61 -8.83 -36.54
N SER A 344 -8.09 -7.62 -36.32
CA SER A 344 -7.82 -6.63 -37.37
C SER A 344 -6.44 -6.78 -38.02
N ALA A 345 -5.56 -7.61 -37.45
CA ALA A 345 -4.17 -7.82 -37.83
C ALA A 345 -3.94 -7.97 -39.36
N ASP A 346 -3.25 -6.99 -39.91
CA ASP A 346 -2.92 -6.78 -41.33
C ASP A 346 -1.69 -7.57 -41.79
N THR A 347 -0.65 -7.65 -40.95
CA THR A 347 0.62 -8.33 -41.23
C THR A 347 0.82 -9.57 -40.36
N ASP A 348 1.60 -10.55 -40.86
CA ASP A 348 1.97 -11.73 -40.07
C ASP A 348 2.90 -11.38 -38.90
N TYR A 349 3.74 -10.34 -39.01
CA TYR A 349 4.55 -9.83 -37.90
C TYR A 349 3.66 -9.35 -36.74
N PHE A 350 2.69 -8.46 -37.05
CA PHE A 350 1.70 -7.98 -36.08
C PHE A 350 0.94 -9.14 -35.45
N ARG A 351 0.49 -10.10 -36.26
CA ARG A 351 -0.26 -11.27 -35.81
C ARG A 351 0.55 -12.21 -34.92
N CYS A 352 1.87 -12.28 -35.09
CA CYS A 352 2.76 -13.00 -34.18
C CYS A 352 2.92 -12.26 -32.85
N LYS A 353 3.27 -10.96 -32.86
CA LYS A 353 3.45 -10.17 -31.62
C LYS A 353 2.16 -10.02 -30.82
N ALA A 354 1.01 -9.84 -31.47
CA ALA A 354 -0.29 -9.80 -30.82
C ALA A 354 -0.67 -11.12 -30.12
N LYS A 355 -0.24 -12.28 -30.65
CA LYS A 355 -0.40 -13.58 -29.97
C LYS A 355 0.54 -13.73 -28.79
N GLU A 356 1.81 -13.36 -28.94
CA GLU A 356 2.83 -13.47 -27.90
C GLU A 356 2.42 -12.75 -26.61
N ILE A 357 1.92 -11.51 -26.73
CA ILE A 357 1.39 -10.77 -25.56
C ILE A 357 0.07 -11.34 -25.02
N LEU A 358 -0.79 -11.92 -25.86
CA LEU A 358 -2.05 -12.54 -25.41
C LEU A 358 -1.81 -13.86 -24.68
N GLU A 359 -0.86 -14.68 -25.15
CA GLU A 359 -0.41 -15.89 -24.45
C GLU A 359 0.21 -15.52 -23.09
N ARG A 360 1.02 -14.46 -23.03
CA ARG A 360 1.57 -13.94 -21.77
C ARG A 360 0.49 -13.38 -20.84
N PHE A 361 -0.48 -12.63 -21.37
CA PHE A 361 -1.63 -12.15 -20.61
C PHE A 361 -2.39 -13.33 -20.01
N ASP A 362 -2.69 -14.36 -20.80
CA ASP A 362 -3.46 -15.52 -20.33
C ASP A 362 -2.70 -16.38 -19.31
N MET A 363 -1.38 -16.47 -19.40
CA MET A 363 -0.56 -17.09 -18.34
C MET A 363 -0.72 -16.37 -16.99
N TYR A 364 -0.66 -15.02 -16.98
CA TYR A 364 -0.90 -14.25 -15.75
C TYR A 364 -2.36 -14.30 -15.30
N TRP A 365 -3.30 -14.13 -16.24
CA TRP A 365 -4.73 -14.05 -15.96
C TRP A 365 -5.27 -15.32 -15.33
N ASN A 366 -4.84 -16.50 -15.79
CA ASN A 366 -5.27 -17.77 -15.21
C ASN A 366 -4.71 -17.98 -13.79
N ASP A 367 -3.43 -17.69 -13.54
CA ASP A 367 -2.83 -17.78 -12.19
C ASP A 367 -3.41 -16.73 -11.21
N MET A 368 -3.87 -15.58 -11.73
CA MET A 368 -4.44 -14.47 -10.94
C MET A 368 -5.98 -14.44 -10.89
N PHE A 369 -6.68 -15.31 -11.62
CA PHE A 369 -8.12 -15.19 -11.85
C PHE A 369 -8.92 -15.10 -10.55
N LEU A 370 -8.64 -16.00 -9.60
CA LEU A 370 -9.39 -16.10 -8.34
C LEU A 370 -9.27 -14.83 -7.50
N VAL A 371 -8.05 -14.30 -7.31
CA VAL A 371 -7.84 -13.09 -6.48
C VAL A 371 -8.50 -11.86 -7.11
N LEU A 372 -8.41 -11.72 -8.44
CA LEU A 372 -9.02 -10.61 -9.17
C LEU A 372 -10.56 -10.72 -9.16
N ALA A 373 -11.11 -11.89 -9.45
CA ALA A 373 -12.55 -12.13 -9.49
C ALA A 373 -13.18 -11.97 -8.10
N THR A 374 -12.62 -12.57 -7.03
CA THR A 374 -13.14 -12.40 -5.67
C THR A 374 -13.06 -10.93 -5.23
N ALA A 375 -11.99 -10.20 -5.54
CA ALA A 375 -11.91 -8.77 -5.25
C ALA A 375 -12.98 -7.95 -6.02
N SER A 376 -13.30 -8.33 -7.27
CA SER A 376 -14.37 -7.69 -8.05
C SER A 376 -15.77 -8.06 -7.56
N VAL A 377 -15.99 -9.27 -7.05
CA VAL A 377 -17.27 -9.69 -6.44
C VAL A 377 -17.50 -8.96 -5.11
N LEU A 378 -16.43 -8.63 -4.38
CA LEU A 378 -16.44 -7.78 -3.19
C LEU A 378 -16.56 -6.27 -3.51
N ASP A 379 -16.81 -5.90 -4.76
CA ASP A 379 -17.24 -4.54 -5.13
C ASP A 379 -18.77 -4.51 -5.33
N PRO A 380 -19.52 -3.70 -4.56
CA PRO A 380 -20.97 -3.68 -4.64
C PRO A 380 -21.51 -3.13 -5.96
N ARG A 381 -20.70 -2.46 -6.80
CA ARG A 381 -21.07 -2.05 -8.16
C ARG A 381 -21.06 -3.21 -9.16
N PHE A 382 -20.34 -4.30 -8.85
CA PHE A 382 -20.11 -5.42 -9.78
C PHE A 382 -20.75 -6.72 -9.30
N LYS A 383 -20.46 -7.14 -8.05
CA LYS A 383 -20.88 -8.42 -7.44
C LYS A 383 -20.63 -9.62 -8.38
N MET A 384 -21.38 -10.71 -8.22
CA MET A 384 -21.34 -11.84 -9.16
C MET A 384 -21.79 -11.47 -10.58
N LYS A 385 -22.67 -10.47 -10.74
CA LYS A 385 -23.26 -10.10 -12.04
C LYS A 385 -22.23 -9.72 -13.10
N TYR A 386 -21.15 -9.02 -12.73
CA TYR A 386 -20.08 -8.71 -13.68
C TYR A 386 -19.27 -9.95 -14.08
N LEU A 387 -19.04 -10.87 -13.13
CA LEU A 387 -18.33 -12.13 -13.38
C LEU A 387 -19.15 -13.07 -14.28
N GLU A 388 -20.45 -13.20 -14.01
CA GLU A 388 -21.43 -13.91 -14.86
C GLU A 388 -21.47 -13.32 -16.28
N PHE A 389 -21.54 -11.98 -16.39
CA PHE A 389 -21.48 -11.28 -17.67
C PHE A 389 -20.17 -11.59 -18.42
N TYR A 390 -19.02 -11.50 -17.75
CA TYR A 390 -17.71 -11.80 -18.34
C TYR A 390 -17.64 -13.25 -18.87
N CYS A 391 -18.03 -14.23 -18.06
CA CYS A 391 -18.06 -15.64 -18.49
C CYS A 391 -19.06 -15.87 -19.65
N SER A 392 -20.19 -15.16 -19.69
CA SER A 392 -21.17 -15.28 -20.78
C SER A 392 -20.65 -14.86 -22.16
N LYS A 393 -19.62 -14.01 -22.19
CA LYS A 393 -19.04 -13.43 -23.42
C LYS A 393 -17.94 -14.30 -24.04
N ASN A 394 -17.23 -15.09 -23.25
CA ASN A 394 -15.94 -15.64 -23.65
C ASN A 394 -15.97 -17.06 -24.24
N GLN A 395 -17.04 -17.85 -24.02
CA GLN A 395 -17.54 -19.04 -24.77
C GLN A 395 -16.54 -20.09 -25.36
N VAL A 396 -15.25 -20.06 -25.05
CA VAL A 396 -14.20 -20.88 -25.70
C VAL A 396 -13.60 -21.93 -24.74
N CYS A 397 -14.04 -21.96 -23.48
CA CYS A 397 -13.70 -22.96 -22.46
C CYS A 397 -14.91 -23.25 -21.55
N ASP A 398 -14.80 -24.24 -20.65
CA ASP A 398 -15.81 -24.61 -19.65
C ASP A 398 -15.98 -23.58 -18.51
N GLU A 399 -16.25 -22.32 -18.87
CA GLU A 399 -16.18 -21.16 -17.97
C GLU A 399 -17.33 -20.97 -16.95
N PRO A 400 -18.52 -21.63 -17.02
CA PRO A 400 -19.47 -21.61 -15.89
C PRO A 400 -18.81 -22.04 -14.57
N SER A 401 -17.92 -23.04 -14.63
CA SER A 401 -17.15 -23.53 -13.49
C SER A 401 -16.29 -22.46 -12.80
N LYS A 402 -15.88 -21.40 -13.52
CA LYS A 402 -15.08 -20.31 -12.95
C LYS A 402 -15.90 -19.41 -12.03
N ALA A 403 -17.15 -19.14 -12.38
CA ALA A 403 -18.05 -18.36 -11.53
C ALA A 403 -18.43 -19.16 -10.27
N GLU A 404 -18.76 -20.44 -10.44
CA GLU A 404 -19.00 -21.39 -9.35
C GLU A 404 -17.79 -21.49 -8.42
N THR A 405 -16.57 -21.63 -8.95
CA THR A 405 -15.33 -21.68 -8.15
C THR A 405 -15.10 -20.41 -7.31
N VAL A 406 -15.43 -19.22 -7.84
CA VAL A 406 -15.29 -17.95 -7.10
C VAL A 406 -16.33 -17.84 -5.99
N LEU A 407 -17.56 -18.31 -6.23
CA LEU A 407 -18.64 -18.35 -5.25
C LEU A 407 -18.34 -19.36 -4.13
N ASP A 408 -17.99 -20.59 -4.49
CA ASP A 408 -17.52 -21.63 -3.56
C ASP A 408 -16.35 -21.13 -2.71
N TYR A 409 -15.37 -20.46 -3.34
CA TYR A 409 -14.26 -19.88 -2.61
C TYR A 409 -14.72 -18.83 -1.57
N LEU A 410 -15.67 -17.96 -1.94
CA LEU A 410 -16.18 -16.92 -1.05
C LEU A 410 -16.97 -17.52 0.14
N HIS A 411 -17.82 -18.52 -0.07
CA HIS A 411 -18.51 -19.23 1.03
C HIS A 411 -17.53 -20.01 1.91
N ASN A 412 -16.52 -20.67 1.33
CA ASN A 412 -15.46 -21.33 2.11
C ASN A 412 -14.68 -20.31 2.94
N LEU A 413 -14.33 -19.15 2.38
CA LEU A 413 -13.63 -18.08 3.12
C LEU A 413 -14.50 -17.54 4.26
N TYR A 414 -15.79 -17.32 4.01
CA TYR A 414 -16.79 -16.93 5.02
C TYR A 414 -16.85 -17.94 6.18
N ALA A 415 -16.98 -19.23 5.87
CA ALA A 415 -17.02 -20.29 6.88
C ALA A 415 -15.75 -20.32 7.76
N HIS A 416 -14.56 -20.10 7.18
CA HIS A 416 -13.32 -20.01 7.95
C HIS A 416 -13.26 -18.79 8.88
N TYR A 417 -13.79 -17.62 8.46
CA TYR A 417 -13.81 -16.43 9.32
C TYR A 417 -14.88 -16.55 10.43
N ALA A 418 -16.06 -17.11 10.12
CA ALA A 418 -17.10 -17.41 11.11
C ALA A 418 -16.58 -18.39 12.18
N ALA A 419 -15.96 -19.50 11.77
CA ALA A 419 -15.37 -20.49 12.66
C ALA A 419 -14.17 -19.96 13.47
N SER A 420 -13.55 -18.85 13.06
CA SER A 420 -12.44 -18.22 13.79
C SER A 420 -12.88 -17.47 15.06
N GLY A 421 -14.18 -17.26 15.28
CA GLY A 421 -14.72 -16.76 16.56
C GLY A 421 -14.25 -15.35 16.98
N ILE A 422 -13.76 -14.55 16.03
CA ILE A 422 -13.30 -13.18 16.29
C ILE A 422 -14.54 -12.30 16.47
N PRO A 423 -14.71 -11.59 17.61
CA PRO A 423 -15.93 -10.84 17.88
C PRO A 423 -16.24 -9.77 16.82
N PRO A 424 -17.53 -9.48 16.52
CA PRO A 424 -17.91 -8.25 15.85
C PRO A 424 -17.35 -7.05 16.60
N GLN A 425 -16.95 -5.98 15.88
CA GLN A 425 -16.42 -4.78 16.53
C GLN A 425 -17.54 -3.97 17.19
N THR A 426 -17.90 -4.35 18.42
CA THR A 426 -18.61 -3.46 19.33
C THR A 426 -17.72 -2.26 19.66
N LYS A 427 -18.29 -1.05 19.62
CA LYS A 427 -17.56 0.17 19.99
C LYS A 427 -17.18 0.13 21.47
N SER A 428 -15.92 -0.18 21.76
CA SER A 428 -15.38 -0.10 23.13
C SER A 428 -15.38 1.36 23.61
N PRO A 429 -16.01 1.70 24.75
CA PRO A 429 -15.94 3.06 25.27
C PRO A 429 -14.52 3.43 25.71
N GLY A 430 -14.02 4.59 25.25
CA GLY A 430 -13.04 5.37 25.99
C GLY A 430 -11.67 4.74 26.29
N ALA A 431 -11.02 4.09 25.32
CA ALA A 431 -9.56 4.01 25.34
C ALA A 431 -8.99 5.32 24.78
N THR A 432 -8.48 6.20 25.65
CA THR A 432 -7.87 7.49 25.26
C THR A 432 -6.54 7.30 24.54
N PHE A 433 -6.63 7.05 23.23
CA PHE A 433 -5.50 7.24 22.32
C PHE A 433 -5.43 8.72 21.92
N ASP A 434 -4.25 9.32 22.06
CA ASP A 434 -4.07 10.77 22.00
C ASP A 434 -4.41 11.31 20.59
N SER A 435 -5.40 12.21 20.52
CA SER A 435 -5.94 12.70 19.25
C SER A 435 -5.06 13.82 18.70
N LEU A 436 -4.04 13.46 17.93
CA LEU A 436 -3.23 14.40 17.18
C LEU A 436 -3.75 14.54 15.75
N SER A 437 -4.12 15.77 15.41
CA SER A 437 -4.74 16.15 14.14
C SER A 437 -3.92 15.72 12.93
N TYR A 438 -4.62 15.18 11.93
CA TYR A 438 -4.07 14.93 10.60
C TYR A 438 -4.27 16.20 9.77
N THR A 439 -3.26 17.04 9.67
CA THR A 439 -3.15 17.98 8.55
C THR A 439 -2.69 17.22 7.31
N SER A 440 -3.40 17.42 6.20
CA SER A 440 -2.86 17.17 4.86
C SER A 440 -2.02 18.39 4.47
N GLU A 441 -0.71 18.18 4.37
CA GLU A 441 0.17 19.05 3.60
C GLU A 441 -0.01 18.63 2.13
N GLU A 442 -0.83 19.38 1.40
CA GLU A 442 -0.85 19.38 -0.07
C GLU A 442 0.25 20.31 -0.59
N GLU A 443 0.39 20.47 -1.90
CA GLU A 443 1.59 21.03 -2.52
C GLU A 443 1.55 22.57 -2.57
N ASP A 444 2.68 23.23 -2.26
CA ASP A 444 2.76 24.69 -2.16
C ASP A 444 2.73 25.39 -3.54
N GLU A 445 1.68 26.17 -3.82
CA GLU A 445 1.72 27.29 -4.78
C GLU A 445 1.24 28.57 -4.07
N GLU A 446 1.96 29.68 -4.29
CA GLU A 446 1.76 30.99 -3.64
C GLU A 446 0.87 31.91 -4.50
N GLU A 447 -0.02 32.71 -3.89
CA GLU A 447 -0.29 34.14 -4.21
C GLU A 447 -1.04 34.80 -3.02
N GLU A 448 -1.14 36.14 -2.99
CA GLU A 448 -1.34 36.96 -1.79
C GLU A 448 -2.76 37.55 -1.61
N ASP A 449 -3.09 37.88 -0.34
CA ASP A 449 -3.95 38.95 0.21
C ASP A 449 -5.26 39.41 -0.50
N GLU A 450 -6.38 39.45 0.24
CA GLU A 450 -6.90 40.71 0.83
C GLU A 450 -7.95 40.46 1.94
N ASP A 451 -8.44 41.56 2.55
CA ASP A 451 -8.95 41.65 3.93
C ASP A 451 -10.49 41.61 4.16
N ASP A 452 -10.85 41.68 5.46
CA ASP A 452 -12.04 42.33 6.06
C ASP A 452 -13.31 41.55 6.50
N LYS A 453 -13.49 41.49 7.84
CA LYS A 453 -14.58 42.11 8.68
C LYS A 453 -16.07 41.75 8.42
N GLU A 454 -17.01 41.83 9.37
CA GLU A 454 -16.98 42.02 10.85
C GLU A 454 -18.29 41.47 11.48
N GLU A 455 -18.46 41.76 12.77
CA GLU A 455 -19.63 41.60 13.67
C GLU A 455 -20.94 42.27 13.10
N ALA A 456 -22.15 42.19 13.67
CA ALA A 456 -22.58 41.83 15.03
C ALA A 456 -24.07 41.36 15.12
N GLU A 457 -24.47 41.11 16.37
CA GLU A 457 -25.75 41.20 17.14
C GLU A 457 -26.94 42.01 16.53
N GLU A 458 -28.20 42.02 17.02
CA GLU A 458 -28.78 42.07 18.39
C GLU A 458 -30.23 41.54 18.50
N GLU A 459 -30.68 41.28 19.75
CA GLU A 459 -32.01 41.47 20.40
C GLU A 459 -33.38 41.10 19.70
N GLY A 460 -34.48 40.82 20.42
CA GLY A 460 -34.72 40.84 21.89
C GLY A 460 -36.18 40.52 22.32
N ASP A 461 -36.57 41.09 23.47
CA ASP A 461 -37.79 40.88 24.29
C ASP A 461 -37.91 39.52 25.05
N LYS A 462 -38.02 39.40 26.40
CA LYS A 462 -38.78 40.12 27.49
C LYS A 462 -40.23 39.65 27.66
N GLU A 463 -40.85 39.54 28.85
CA GLU A 463 -40.50 39.67 30.30
C GLU A 463 -41.67 39.01 31.10
N CYS A 464 -41.65 38.57 32.37
CA CYS A 464 -40.66 38.35 33.45
C CYS A 464 -41.33 37.47 34.57
N VAL A 465 -40.86 37.51 35.84
CA VAL A 465 -41.58 37.19 37.12
C VAL A 465 -41.88 35.70 37.45
N GLU A 466 -41.54 35.13 38.63
CA GLU A 466 -40.75 35.54 39.84
C GLU A 466 -40.35 34.29 40.68
N GLU A 467 -39.23 34.36 41.44
CA GLU A 467 -38.86 33.71 42.75
C GLU A 467 -39.16 32.19 43.04
N GLU A 468 -38.45 31.42 43.89
CA GLU A 468 -37.09 31.29 44.49
C GLU A 468 -37.04 29.85 45.12
N GLU A 469 -35.94 29.20 45.54
CA GLU A 469 -34.49 29.49 45.50
C GLU A 469 -33.85 28.66 44.31
N GLY A 470 -32.73 27.91 44.33
CA GLY A 470 -31.63 27.71 45.30
C GLY A 470 -30.79 26.42 45.12
N GLY A 471 -29.53 26.55 44.66
CA GLY A 471 -28.43 25.60 44.96
C GLY A 471 -28.26 24.34 44.09
N GLU A 472 -27.35 24.41 43.11
CA GLU A 472 -26.75 23.22 42.45
C GLU A 472 -25.58 22.64 43.27
N ASP A 473 -25.34 21.33 43.15
CA ASP A 473 -24.08 20.74 42.63
C ASP A 473 -23.82 19.31 43.16
N LYS A 474 -24.11 18.28 42.34
CA LYS A 474 -23.16 17.24 41.89
C LYS A 474 -23.83 16.01 41.27
N ASP A 475 -23.51 15.78 40.00
CA ASP A 475 -23.98 14.62 39.25
C ASP A 475 -23.50 13.29 39.81
N LYS A 476 -24.46 12.37 39.94
CA LYS A 476 -24.26 10.98 39.57
C LYS A 476 -25.15 10.74 38.38
N GLU A 477 -24.60 10.22 37.27
CA GLU A 477 -25.42 9.51 36.29
C GLU A 477 -25.87 8.18 36.91
N GLU A 478 -26.90 8.26 37.76
CA GLU A 478 -27.77 7.11 37.98
C GLU A 478 -28.41 6.78 36.63
N LYS A 479 -28.04 5.62 36.06
CA LYS A 479 -28.72 5.10 34.87
C LYS A 479 -30.22 5.10 35.16
N LYS A 480 -30.97 5.90 34.40
CA LYS A 480 -32.44 5.84 34.42
C LYS A 480 -32.83 4.37 34.23
N PRO A 481 -33.69 3.79 35.08
CA PRO A 481 -34.11 2.40 34.92
C PRO A 481 -34.73 2.26 33.53
N ASP A 482 -34.44 1.15 32.85
CA ASP A 482 -34.96 0.93 31.51
C ASP A 482 -36.48 0.73 31.63
N ALA A 483 -37.23 1.69 31.10
CA ALA A 483 -38.69 1.68 31.16
C ALA A 483 -39.31 0.44 30.48
N TYR A 484 -38.54 -0.28 29.65
CA TYR A 484 -38.96 -1.49 28.96
C TYR A 484 -38.50 -2.80 29.65
N GLU A 485 -37.78 -2.72 30.78
CA GLU A 485 -37.33 -3.90 31.55
C GLU A 485 -38.53 -4.69 32.12
N ASP A 486 -39.52 -3.99 32.68
CA ASP A 486 -40.79 -4.57 33.16
C ASP A 486 -41.83 -4.84 32.06
N PHE A 487 -41.59 -4.42 30.80
CA PHE A 487 -42.60 -4.46 29.75
C PHE A 487 -42.70 -5.87 29.15
N VAL A 488 -43.61 -6.69 29.69
CA VAL A 488 -43.86 -8.09 29.27
C VAL A 488 -43.96 -8.23 27.73
N LEU A 489 -44.72 -7.37 27.05
CA LEU A 489 -44.86 -7.42 25.58
C LEU A 489 -43.56 -7.08 24.84
N PHE A 490 -42.69 -6.24 25.41
CA PHE A 490 -41.37 -5.94 24.84
C PHE A 490 -40.38 -7.09 25.09
N GLN A 491 -40.44 -7.71 26.28
CA GLN A 491 -39.67 -8.92 26.61
C GLN A 491 -40.13 -10.14 25.80
N GLU A 492 -41.41 -10.21 25.43
CA GLU A 492 -41.96 -11.19 24.48
C GLU A 492 -41.56 -10.85 23.03
N TYR A 493 -41.54 -9.58 22.65
CA TYR A 493 -41.02 -9.15 21.34
C TYR A 493 -39.53 -9.47 21.18
N LEU A 494 -38.69 -9.21 22.18
CA LEU A 494 -37.27 -9.57 22.15
C LEU A 494 -37.08 -11.09 21.98
N LYS A 495 -37.83 -11.91 22.73
CA LYS A 495 -37.82 -13.38 22.57
C LYS A 495 -38.38 -13.83 21.23
N PHE A 496 -39.33 -13.10 20.66
CA PHE A 496 -39.85 -13.34 19.31
C PHE A 496 -38.80 -13.02 18.24
N GLU A 497 -38.07 -11.92 18.39
CA GLU A 497 -36.92 -11.50 17.56
C GLU A 497 -35.79 -12.54 17.63
N GLU A 498 -35.40 -12.97 18.83
CA GLU A 498 -34.47 -14.08 19.05
C GLU A 498 -34.95 -15.39 18.40
N SER A 499 -36.26 -15.69 18.48
CA SER A 499 -36.86 -16.90 17.89
C SER A 499 -37.08 -16.84 16.36
N SER A 500 -36.90 -15.67 15.73
CA SER A 500 -37.13 -15.46 14.30
C SER A 500 -35.84 -15.21 13.51
N ARG A 501 -34.67 -15.39 14.15
CA ARG A 501 -33.35 -15.35 13.50
C ARG A 501 -32.76 -16.72 13.15
N GLU A 502 -33.60 -17.69 12.77
CA GLU A 502 -33.16 -18.79 11.89
C GLU A 502 -33.11 -18.26 10.43
N PHE A 503 -32.17 -17.35 10.16
CA PHE A 503 -31.74 -17.06 8.79
C PHE A 503 -30.72 -18.12 8.37
N ASP A 504 -31.18 -19.12 7.62
CA ASP A 504 -30.34 -20.13 6.94
C ASP A 504 -29.47 -19.54 5.80
N GLU A 505 -29.48 -18.22 5.62
CA GLU A 505 -28.77 -17.50 4.56
C GLU A 505 -27.58 -16.72 5.15
N SER A 506 -26.41 -16.84 4.53
CA SER A 506 -25.19 -16.18 5.04
C SER A 506 -25.14 -14.68 4.70
N GLU A 507 -24.20 -13.95 5.31
CA GLU A 507 -23.91 -12.56 4.89
C GLU A 507 -23.54 -12.48 3.41
N VAL A 508 -22.91 -13.54 2.85
CA VAL A 508 -22.58 -13.65 1.42
C VAL A 508 -23.85 -13.70 0.57
N ASP A 509 -24.80 -14.57 0.91
CA ASP A 509 -26.08 -14.69 0.19
C ASP A 509 -26.85 -13.38 0.22
N SER A 510 -26.92 -12.75 1.40
CA SER A 510 -27.59 -11.47 1.62
C SER A 510 -26.96 -10.35 0.76
N TYR A 511 -25.63 -10.22 0.80
CA TYR A 511 -24.89 -9.25 0.00
C TYR A 511 -25.04 -9.48 -1.51
N LEU A 512 -25.02 -10.72 -1.98
CA LEU A 512 -25.11 -11.06 -3.40
C LEU A 512 -26.52 -10.88 -3.99
N LYS A 513 -27.57 -11.09 -3.19
CA LYS A 513 -28.97 -10.87 -3.58
C LYS A 513 -29.32 -9.39 -3.75
N GLU A 514 -28.73 -8.52 -2.94
CA GLU A 514 -28.97 -7.07 -3.03
C GLU A 514 -28.57 -6.52 -4.42
N PRO A 515 -29.24 -5.47 -4.92
CA PRO A 515 -28.89 -4.85 -6.20
C PRO A 515 -27.41 -4.43 -6.25
N VAL A 516 -26.88 -4.34 -7.47
CA VAL A 516 -25.60 -3.67 -7.67
C VAL A 516 -25.81 -2.16 -7.54
N LEU A 517 -24.82 -1.47 -6.96
CA LEU A 517 -24.83 0.00 -6.93
C LEU A 517 -24.61 0.56 -8.33
N GLU A 518 -25.06 1.80 -8.55
CA GLU A 518 -24.80 2.53 -9.79
C GLU A 518 -23.29 2.81 -9.95
N TRP A 519 -22.87 3.03 -11.20
CA TRP A 519 -21.46 3.29 -11.50
C TRP A 519 -21.07 4.73 -11.13
N ASP A 520 -20.35 4.84 -10.01
CA ASP A 520 -19.51 5.98 -9.68
C ASP A 520 -18.03 5.60 -9.91
N LYS A 521 -17.27 6.48 -10.55
CA LYS A 521 -15.83 6.32 -10.81
C LYS A 521 -14.96 6.55 -9.56
N ASP A 522 -15.40 7.42 -8.66
CA ASP A 522 -14.66 7.87 -7.48
C ASP A 522 -14.99 7.00 -6.24
N PHE A 523 -15.82 5.97 -6.42
CA PHE A 523 -16.30 5.06 -5.39
C PHE A 523 -15.17 4.33 -4.64
N LYS A 524 -15.18 4.46 -3.31
CA LYS A 524 -14.16 3.90 -2.41
C LYS A 524 -14.65 2.65 -1.69
N ALA A 525 -14.37 1.48 -2.25
CA ALA A 525 -14.83 0.19 -1.69
C ALA A 525 -14.51 -0.01 -0.19
N LEU A 526 -13.35 0.40 0.31
CA LEU A 526 -13.00 0.28 1.74
C LEU A 526 -13.77 1.24 2.66
N GLU A 527 -14.20 2.41 2.18
CA GLU A 527 -15.03 3.32 2.97
C GLU A 527 -16.47 2.80 3.04
N TRP A 528 -16.97 2.20 1.95
CA TRP A 528 -18.27 1.50 1.93
C TRP A 528 -18.30 0.27 2.85
N TRP A 529 -17.31 -0.62 2.78
CA TRP A 529 -17.24 -1.80 3.65
C TRP A 529 -17.03 -1.48 5.12
N ARG A 530 -16.46 -0.31 5.45
CA ARG A 530 -16.41 0.24 6.81
C ARG A 530 -17.81 0.57 7.32
N GLU A 531 -18.64 1.21 6.50
CA GLU A 531 -19.99 1.64 6.87
C GLU A 531 -20.96 0.45 6.98
N GLU A 532 -20.95 -0.46 5.99
CA GLU A 532 -21.75 -1.69 6.01
C GLU A 532 -21.23 -2.75 6.99
N SER A 533 -20.14 -2.49 7.74
CA SER A 533 -19.55 -3.46 8.68
C SER A 533 -20.46 -3.87 9.84
N GLN A 534 -21.50 -3.09 10.15
CA GLN A 534 -22.53 -3.46 11.14
C GLN A 534 -23.56 -4.47 10.58
N LYS A 535 -23.78 -4.45 9.27
CA LYS A 535 -24.72 -5.29 8.53
C LYS A 535 -24.06 -6.60 8.08
N TYR A 536 -22.78 -6.54 7.72
CA TYR A 536 -21.97 -7.70 7.35
C TYR A 536 -20.66 -7.79 8.17
N PRO A 537 -20.72 -8.13 9.47
CA PRO A 537 -19.55 -8.11 10.37
C PRO A 537 -18.45 -9.12 10.04
N ILE A 538 -18.74 -10.19 9.30
CA ILE A 538 -17.76 -11.19 8.86
C ILE A 538 -17.27 -10.88 7.44
N LEU A 539 -18.18 -10.59 6.51
CA LEU A 539 -17.87 -10.34 5.11
C LEU A 539 -17.13 -9.00 4.91
N SER A 540 -17.44 -7.96 5.71
CA SER A 540 -16.65 -6.72 5.71
C SER A 540 -15.19 -6.95 6.09
N ARG A 541 -14.90 -7.87 7.02
CA ARG A 541 -13.53 -8.24 7.41
C ARG A 541 -12.82 -9.06 6.32
N ILE A 542 -13.56 -9.89 5.59
CA ILE A 542 -13.07 -10.56 4.36
C ILE A 542 -12.76 -9.53 3.28
N ALA A 543 -13.66 -8.58 3.04
CA ALA A 543 -13.46 -7.50 2.08
C ALA A 543 -12.25 -6.64 2.43
N ARG A 544 -12.13 -6.20 3.70
CA ARG A 544 -10.97 -5.47 4.23
C ARG A 544 -9.65 -6.18 3.90
N ASP A 545 -9.59 -7.48 4.15
CA ASP A 545 -8.36 -8.26 4.01
C ASP A 545 -8.06 -8.61 2.54
N ILE A 546 -9.06 -8.95 1.71
CA ILE A 546 -8.88 -9.23 0.26
C ILE A 546 -8.64 -7.95 -0.56
N LEU A 547 -9.35 -6.86 -0.28
CA LEU A 547 -9.16 -5.57 -0.96
C LEU A 547 -7.81 -4.92 -0.61
N SER A 548 -7.20 -5.30 0.52
CA SER A 548 -5.85 -4.87 0.90
C SER A 548 -4.72 -5.53 0.11
N ILE A 549 -5.01 -6.56 -0.70
CA ILE A 549 -4.01 -7.30 -1.47
C ILE A 549 -3.48 -6.41 -2.61
N PRO A 550 -2.21 -5.96 -2.60
CA PRO A 550 -1.64 -5.22 -3.72
C PRO A 550 -1.54 -6.12 -4.96
N ILE A 551 -2.21 -5.73 -6.04
CA ILE A 551 -2.08 -6.39 -7.36
C ILE A 551 -0.86 -5.85 -8.13
N SER A 552 -0.37 -4.66 -7.79
CA SER A 552 0.88 -4.09 -8.33
C SER A 552 1.87 -3.71 -7.22
N ARG A 553 3.17 -3.82 -7.50
CA ARG A 553 4.27 -3.42 -6.60
C ARG A 553 4.62 -1.93 -6.77
N ALA A 554 4.35 -1.38 -7.96
CA ALA A 554 4.62 -0.01 -8.38
C ALA A 554 3.38 0.65 -9.01
N THR A 555 3.35 1.98 -8.96
CA THR A 555 2.33 2.89 -9.50
C THR A 555 3.02 4.16 -10.04
N SER A 556 2.29 5.01 -10.76
CA SER A 556 2.81 6.20 -11.45
C SER A 556 4.02 5.86 -12.34
N TYR A 557 4.95 6.79 -12.56
CA TYR A 557 6.16 6.65 -13.38
C TYR A 557 6.91 5.32 -13.16
N VAL A 558 6.97 4.84 -11.91
CA VAL A 558 7.74 3.62 -11.56
C VAL A 558 7.07 2.30 -11.99
N ALA A 559 5.84 2.35 -12.50
CA ALA A 559 5.16 1.20 -13.11
C ALA A 559 5.56 0.97 -14.58
N TYR A 560 6.10 1.99 -15.25
CA TYR A 560 6.43 1.96 -16.68
C TYR A 560 7.91 1.66 -16.98
N VAL A 561 8.76 1.53 -15.97
CA VAL A 561 10.19 1.16 -16.12
C VAL A 561 10.29 -0.20 -16.81
N ALA A 562 10.89 -0.25 -18.01
CA ALA A 562 11.11 -1.47 -18.80
C ALA A 562 12.08 -2.44 -18.12
N ASP A 563 13.10 -1.92 -17.43
CA ASP A 563 14.20 -2.68 -16.83
C ASP A 563 14.02 -2.91 -15.31
N LYS A 564 15.12 -2.84 -14.57
CA LYS A 564 15.19 -2.94 -13.11
C LYS A 564 14.77 -1.59 -12.53
N ARG A 565 13.85 -1.60 -11.55
CA ARG A 565 13.55 -0.37 -10.79
C ARG A 565 14.78 0.11 -10.02
N GLU A 566 15.02 1.41 -10.08
CA GLU A 566 16.12 2.04 -9.34
C GLU A 566 15.93 1.99 -7.82
N CYS A 567 17.06 1.95 -7.10
CA CYS A 567 17.14 2.18 -5.67
C CYS A 567 17.56 3.64 -5.39
N PRO A 568 17.06 4.28 -4.31
CA PRO A 568 17.37 5.70 -4.05
C PRO A 568 18.87 5.91 -3.80
N GLU A 569 19.54 6.81 -4.53
CA GLU A 569 21.01 6.99 -4.51
C GLU A 569 21.63 6.94 -3.11
N PHE A 570 21.03 7.60 -2.11
CA PHE A 570 21.55 7.63 -0.74
C PHE A 570 21.73 6.24 -0.08
N VAL A 571 21.07 5.17 -0.55
CA VAL A 571 21.23 3.84 0.05
C VAL A 571 22.54 3.16 -0.35
N VAL A 572 23.15 3.54 -1.49
CA VAL A 572 24.26 2.79 -2.11
C VAL A 572 25.57 2.98 -1.37
N THR A 573 25.79 4.16 -0.79
CA THR A 573 26.99 4.55 -0.03
C THR A 573 26.89 4.19 1.46
N MET A 574 25.80 3.55 1.88
CA MET A 574 25.47 3.31 3.28
C MET A 574 25.62 1.83 3.68
N LYS A 575 26.16 1.59 4.88
CA LYS A 575 26.28 0.25 5.48
C LYS A 575 24.91 -0.43 5.56
N ALA A 576 24.77 -1.66 5.07
CA ALA A 576 23.52 -2.45 5.03
C ALA A 576 22.59 -2.31 6.25
N LYS A 577 23.11 -2.43 7.48
CA LYS A 577 22.31 -2.29 8.72
C LYS A 577 21.67 -0.90 8.89
N LEU A 578 22.36 0.14 8.44
CA LEU A 578 21.92 1.53 8.51
C LEU A 578 20.92 1.84 7.40
N VAL A 579 21.07 1.25 6.21
CA VAL A 579 20.06 1.29 5.14
C VAL A 579 18.75 0.66 5.62
N ASN A 580 18.81 -0.57 6.15
CA ASN A 580 17.64 -1.24 6.73
C ASN A 580 16.97 -0.36 7.79
N ALA A 581 17.76 0.27 8.66
CA ALA A 581 17.26 1.14 9.71
C ALA A 581 16.47 2.35 9.18
N MET A 582 17.00 3.08 8.20
CA MET A 582 16.30 4.25 7.65
C MET A 582 15.08 3.83 6.81
N MET A 583 15.23 2.84 5.93
CA MET A 583 14.17 2.43 4.99
C MET A 583 12.96 1.81 5.71
N CYS A 584 13.19 0.90 6.66
CA CYS A 584 12.10 0.28 7.41
C CYS A 584 11.39 1.27 8.33
N SER A 585 12.15 2.06 9.10
CA SER A 585 11.57 2.90 10.16
C SER A 585 11.04 4.26 9.68
N LYS A 586 11.12 4.56 8.38
CA LYS A 586 10.50 5.75 7.75
C LYS A 586 9.01 5.86 8.07
N ARG A 587 8.25 4.81 7.75
CA ARG A 587 6.78 4.76 7.91
C ARG A 587 6.32 4.31 9.31
N TRP A 588 7.18 3.71 10.12
CA TRP A 588 6.91 3.44 11.55
C TRP A 588 7.05 4.68 12.45
N SER A 589 7.25 5.87 11.88
CA SER A 589 7.36 7.12 12.64
C SER A 589 6.05 7.60 13.27
N ARG A 590 4.91 6.99 12.88
CA ARG A 590 3.56 7.21 13.42
C ARG A 590 3.09 6.04 14.31
N LEU A 591 4.03 5.28 14.90
CA LEU A 591 3.80 4.21 15.89
C LEU A 591 4.44 4.57 17.22
#